data_AF-W5NA19-F1
#
_entry.id   AF-W5NA19-F1
#
_cell.length_a   1.000
_cell.length_b   1.000
_cell.length_c   1.000
_cell.angle_alpha   90.00
_cell.angle_beta   90.00
_cell.angle_gamma   90.00
#
_symmetry.space_group_name_H-M   'P 1'
#
loop_
_entity.id
_entity.type
_entity.pdbx_description
1 polymer ?
#
loop_
_entity_poly.entity_id
_entity_poly.type
_entity_poly.pdbx_seq_one_letter_code
_entity_poly.pdbx_strand_id
1 'polypeptide(L)'
;VRVVVMNRRVGFCLSDKKRKRMNLAAFAELCQTRGIEVVEIDLSQPLDLQGPFSIIVHKLSDVIVEAEHSSQSQELLANFEKHVAAHPLTVLLDPLPAMRQLLDRFVSYHIMNRLHDVMADPRICSPPYLEISTADQREIRDAVAKQQLSYPLISKTRVAHGSRSHEMALIFGEDGLCDARPPCVLQSFVNHGAVLHKVFVVGQSHFTVERPSLKNFPMGPCDRKTIFFNSHEVSKPESSSHLTALDEGTALPRPPSDEVISAMVTELRAELGMSLFGVDVIVNNETERLTVIDINIFPSYEGVPQFFSALLAHIEAVLGSTGSGL
;
A
#
# COMPACT_ATOMS: atom_id res chain seq x y z
N VAL A 1 -20.07 41.69 1.57
CA VAL A 1 -19.20 40.53 1.31
C VAL A 1 -19.56 39.45 2.32
N ARG A 2 -20.35 38.43 1.92
CA ARG A 2 -20.63 37.29 2.81
C ARG A 2 -19.32 36.50 2.90
N VAL A 3 -18.70 36.52 4.08
CA VAL A 3 -17.63 35.57 4.41
C VAL A 3 -18.29 34.19 4.36
N VAL A 4 -18.05 33.43 3.28
CA VAL A 4 -18.38 32.01 3.26
C VAL A 4 -17.47 31.40 4.32
N VAL A 5 -18.02 31.13 5.50
CA VAL A 5 -17.32 30.34 6.51
C VAL A 5 -17.14 28.98 5.86
N MET A 6 -15.92 28.68 5.38
CA MET A 6 -15.62 27.37 4.84
C MET A 6 -15.91 26.35 5.93
N ASN A 7 -16.87 25.47 5.66
CA ASN A 7 -17.26 24.45 6.61
C ASN A 7 -16.10 23.47 6.82
N ARG A 8 -15.35 23.55 7.92
CA ARG A 8 -14.17 22.71 8.18
C ARG A 8 -14.56 21.33 8.74
N ARG A 9 -15.56 20.70 8.12
CA ARG A 9 -16.03 19.36 8.48
C ARG A 9 -15.35 18.30 7.61
N VAL A 10 -14.71 17.34 8.27
CA VAL A 10 -13.98 16.23 7.65
C VAL A 10 -14.67 14.92 8.01
N GLY A 11 -15.17 14.23 6.99
CA GLY A 11 -15.79 12.92 7.12
C GLY A 11 -14.76 11.80 7.07
N PHE A 12 -14.89 10.79 7.93
CA PHE A 12 -14.05 9.59 7.94
C PHE A 12 -14.88 8.36 7.59
N CYS A 13 -14.58 7.73 6.47
CA CYS A 13 -15.23 6.50 6.04
C CYS A 13 -14.23 5.33 6.07
N LEU A 14 -14.21 4.59 7.17
CA LEU A 14 -13.21 3.57 7.45
C LEU A 14 -13.85 2.18 7.58
N SER A 15 -13.16 1.14 7.13
CA SER A 15 -13.59 -0.23 7.44
C SER A 15 -13.53 -0.50 8.94
N ASP A 16 -14.38 -1.42 9.43
CA ASP A 16 -14.45 -1.81 10.84
C ASP A 16 -13.08 -2.16 11.44
N LYS A 17 -12.26 -2.87 10.64
CA LYS A 17 -10.90 -3.27 11.03
C LYS A 17 -10.00 -2.05 11.27
N LYS A 18 -10.11 -1.01 10.42
CA LYS A 18 -9.31 0.21 10.56
C LYS A 18 -9.83 1.11 11.66
N ARG A 19 -11.14 1.24 11.81
CA ARG A 19 -11.78 1.96 12.92
C ARG A 19 -11.32 1.45 14.28
N LYS A 20 -11.25 0.14 14.48
CA LYS A 20 -10.76 -0.46 15.74
C LYS A 20 -9.27 -0.18 16.04
N ARG A 21 -8.47 0.12 15.02
CA ARG A 21 -7.02 0.34 15.15
C ARG A 21 -6.66 1.83 15.20
N MET A 22 -7.50 2.68 14.62
CA MET A 22 -7.28 4.11 14.57
C MET A 22 -8.13 4.77 15.65
N ASN A 23 -7.49 5.41 16.63
CA ASN A 23 -8.20 6.16 17.67
C ASN A 23 -8.75 7.47 17.09
N LEU A 24 -9.87 7.38 16.36
CA LEU A 24 -10.50 8.53 15.70
C LEU A 24 -10.97 9.59 16.71
N ALA A 25 -11.34 9.19 17.94
CA ALA A 25 -11.70 10.13 19.00
C ALA A 25 -10.53 11.04 19.40
N ALA A 26 -9.34 10.46 19.64
CA ALA A 26 -8.14 11.26 19.92
C ALA A 26 -7.76 12.16 18.74
N PHE A 27 -7.93 11.69 17.50
CA PHE A 27 -7.71 12.51 16.32
C PHE A 27 -8.72 13.67 16.21
N ALA A 28 -9.99 13.43 16.54
CA ALA A 28 -11.04 14.44 16.55
C ALA A 28 -10.76 15.54 17.59
N GLU A 29 -10.30 15.17 18.79
CA GLU A 29 -9.86 16.12 19.83
C GLU A 29 -8.72 17.01 19.33
N LEU A 30 -7.71 16.42 18.67
CA LEU A 30 -6.61 17.17 18.08
C LEU A 30 -7.10 18.14 16.99
N CYS A 31 -7.98 17.71 16.09
CA CYS A 31 -8.58 18.53 15.04
C CYS A 31 -9.44 19.67 15.62
N GLN A 32 -10.13 19.45 16.73
CA GLN A 32 -10.97 20.45 17.38
C GLN A 32 -10.15 21.66 17.84
N THR A 33 -8.89 21.46 18.28
CA THR A 33 -7.97 22.56 18.63
C THR A 33 -7.65 23.49 17.44
N ARG A 34 -7.89 23.02 16.21
CA ARG A 34 -7.73 23.77 14.96
C ARG A 34 -9.07 24.21 14.34
N GLY A 35 -10.19 24.01 15.05
CA GLY A 35 -11.53 24.35 14.55
C GLY A 35 -12.00 23.47 13.40
N ILE A 36 -11.53 22.21 13.35
CA ILE A 36 -11.94 21.22 12.35
C ILE A 36 -12.87 20.21 13.03
N GLU A 37 -14.07 20.05 12.49
CA GLU A 37 -15.03 19.04 12.94
C GLU A 37 -14.71 17.71 12.25
N VAL A 38 -14.52 16.64 13.03
CA VAL A 38 -14.30 15.28 12.51
C VAL A 38 -15.55 14.46 12.75
N VAL A 39 -16.07 13.83 11.70
CA VAL A 39 -17.28 13.01 11.76
C VAL A 39 -17.03 11.65 11.14
N GLU A 40 -17.41 10.59 11.84
CA GLU A 40 -17.42 9.25 11.26
C GLU A 40 -18.62 9.10 10.33
N ILE A 41 -18.39 8.72 9.07
CA ILE A 41 -19.44 8.52 8.07
C ILE A 41 -20.00 7.10 8.23
N ASP A 42 -21.32 7.03 8.40
CA ASP A 42 -22.09 5.80 8.32
C ASP A 42 -22.62 5.62 6.90
N LEU A 43 -22.04 4.68 6.13
CA LEU A 43 -22.49 4.38 4.77
C LEU A 43 -23.89 3.76 4.69
N SER A 44 -24.44 3.27 5.81
CA SER A 44 -25.81 2.74 5.86
C SER A 44 -26.87 3.85 5.89
N GLN A 45 -26.47 5.09 6.12
CA GLN A 45 -27.34 6.26 6.15
C GLN A 45 -27.07 7.19 4.94
N PRO A 46 -28.04 8.01 4.51
CA PRO A 46 -27.83 8.98 3.45
C PRO A 46 -26.68 9.95 3.78
N LEU A 47 -25.67 10.06 2.89
CA LEU A 47 -24.50 10.92 3.11
C LEU A 47 -24.87 12.41 3.12
N ASP A 48 -25.92 12.81 2.39
CA ASP A 48 -26.39 14.20 2.33
C ASP A 48 -26.87 14.72 3.70
N LEU A 49 -27.31 13.83 4.59
CA LEU A 49 -27.72 14.17 5.96
C LEU A 49 -26.54 14.26 6.94
N GLN A 50 -25.37 13.75 6.55
CA GLN A 50 -24.16 13.69 7.39
C GLN A 50 -23.18 14.81 7.06
N GLY A 51 -23.32 15.45 5.90
CA GLY A 51 -22.49 16.57 5.45
C GLY A 51 -23.03 17.94 5.89
N PRO A 52 -22.65 19.02 5.18
CA PRO A 52 -21.72 19.04 4.05
C PRO A 52 -20.27 18.78 4.49
N PHE A 53 -19.47 18.07 3.69
CA PHE A 53 -18.06 17.80 3.98
C PHE A 53 -17.16 18.64 3.10
N SER A 54 -16.08 19.19 3.67
CA SER A 54 -15.00 19.75 2.86
C SER A 54 -14.02 18.67 2.40
N ILE A 55 -13.78 17.68 3.26
CA ILE A 55 -12.89 16.56 2.97
C ILE A 55 -13.57 15.26 3.41
N ILE A 56 -13.43 14.20 2.62
CA ILE A 56 -13.72 12.83 3.04
C ILE A 56 -12.43 12.03 3.01
N VAL A 57 -11.98 11.58 4.18
CA VAL A 57 -10.86 10.65 4.36
C VAL A 57 -11.43 9.24 4.38
N HIS A 58 -10.99 8.35 3.50
CA HIS A 58 -11.60 7.02 3.41
C HIS A 58 -10.61 5.89 3.17
N LYS A 59 -11.02 4.69 3.56
CA LYS A 59 -10.39 3.43 3.16
C LYS A 59 -11.47 2.44 2.75
N LEU A 60 -12.00 2.63 1.55
CA LEU A 60 -13.03 1.79 0.96
C LEU A 60 -12.49 0.56 0.22
N SER A 61 -11.18 0.26 0.33
CA SER A 61 -10.55 -0.87 -0.38
C SER A 61 -11.29 -2.18 -0.19
N ASP A 62 -11.70 -2.48 1.05
CA ASP A 62 -12.40 -3.73 1.38
C ASP A 62 -13.80 -3.76 0.76
N VAL A 63 -14.53 -2.63 0.82
CA VAL A 63 -15.87 -2.48 0.23
C VAL A 63 -15.82 -2.62 -1.30
N ILE A 64 -14.81 -2.07 -1.96
CA ILE A 64 -14.65 -2.19 -3.42
C ILE A 64 -14.38 -3.63 -3.83
N VAL A 65 -13.50 -4.34 -3.12
CA VAL A 65 -13.21 -5.76 -3.40
C VAL A 65 -14.44 -6.63 -3.12
N GLU A 66 -15.18 -6.36 -2.04
CA GLU A 66 -16.42 -7.07 -1.73
C GLU A 66 -17.55 -6.78 -2.73
N ALA A 67 -17.58 -5.60 -3.33
CA ALA A 67 -18.58 -5.22 -4.34
C ALA A 67 -18.50 -6.08 -5.62
N GLU A 68 -17.41 -6.83 -5.85
CA GLU A 68 -17.37 -7.82 -6.93
C GLU A 68 -18.32 -9.01 -6.67
N HIS A 69 -18.69 -9.27 -5.41
CA HIS A 69 -19.42 -10.47 -4.99
C HIS A 69 -20.65 -10.20 -4.11
N SER A 70 -20.83 -8.96 -3.62
CA SER A 70 -21.87 -8.56 -2.66
C SER A 70 -22.70 -7.40 -3.20
N SER A 71 -24.01 -7.62 -3.40
CA SER A 71 -24.94 -6.56 -3.82
C SER A 71 -25.03 -5.43 -2.80
N GLN A 72 -24.94 -5.75 -1.51
CA GLN A 72 -24.91 -4.75 -0.45
C GLN A 72 -23.69 -3.83 -0.61
N SER A 73 -22.49 -4.39 -0.83
CA SER A 73 -21.27 -3.60 -1.00
C SER A 73 -21.30 -2.80 -2.31
N GLN A 74 -21.94 -3.31 -3.37
CA GLN A 74 -22.22 -2.58 -4.60
C GLN A 74 -23.09 -1.35 -4.36
N GLU A 75 -24.19 -1.49 -3.60
CA GLU A 75 -25.08 -0.38 -3.27
C GLU A 75 -24.37 0.68 -2.42
N LEU A 76 -23.61 0.26 -1.39
CA LEU A 76 -22.83 1.18 -0.56
C LEU A 76 -21.83 1.99 -1.39
N LEU A 77 -21.10 1.32 -2.28
CA LEU A 77 -20.14 1.96 -3.17
C LEU A 77 -20.83 2.91 -4.16
N ALA A 78 -21.93 2.49 -4.80
CA ALA A 78 -22.67 3.31 -5.75
C ALA A 78 -23.26 4.57 -5.09
N ASN A 79 -23.78 4.44 -3.87
CA ASN A 79 -24.30 5.57 -3.09
C ASN A 79 -23.17 6.56 -2.74
N PHE A 80 -22.00 6.05 -2.35
CA PHE A 80 -20.83 6.88 -2.07
C PHE A 80 -20.36 7.63 -3.32
N GLU A 81 -20.22 6.94 -4.45
CA GLU A 81 -19.81 7.54 -5.73
C GLU A 81 -20.80 8.59 -6.22
N LYS A 82 -22.10 8.32 -6.11
CA LYS A 82 -23.16 9.28 -6.44
C LYS A 82 -23.05 10.54 -5.58
N HIS A 83 -22.81 10.39 -4.28
CA HIS A 83 -22.64 11.54 -3.39
C HIS A 83 -21.40 12.37 -3.76
N VAL A 84 -20.25 11.72 -3.99
CA VAL A 84 -19.01 12.41 -4.39
C VAL A 84 -19.19 13.14 -5.72
N ALA A 85 -19.86 12.52 -6.70
CA ALA A 85 -20.14 13.15 -7.98
C ALA A 85 -21.07 14.37 -7.86
N ALA A 86 -22.01 14.36 -6.91
CA ALA A 86 -22.91 15.48 -6.64
C ALA A 86 -22.23 16.63 -5.85
N HIS A 87 -21.08 16.38 -5.23
CA HIS A 87 -20.36 17.35 -4.39
C HIS A 87 -18.90 17.54 -4.85
N PRO A 88 -18.67 18.15 -6.03
CA PRO A 88 -17.33 18.26 -6.61
C PRO A 88 -16.35 19.12 -5.81
N LEU A 89 -16.84 19.93 -4.85
CA LEU A 89 -16.01 20.72 -3.93
C LEU A 89 -15.51 19.91 -2.73
N THR A 90 -16.07 18.73 -2.47
CA THR A 90 -15.60 17.83 -1.42
C THR A 90 -14.36 17.09 -1.90
N VAL A 91 -13.22 17.31 -1.25
CA VAL A 91 -11.97 16.63 -1.60
C VAL A 91 -11.97 15.22 -1.02
N LEU A 92 -11.60 14.23 -1.83
CA LEU A 92 -11.50 12.85 -1.41
C LEU A 92 -10.03 12.47 -1.15
N LEU A 93 -9.72 12.04 0.08
CA LEU A 93 -8.40 11.55 0.48
C LEU A 93 -8.46 10.02 0.63
N ASP A 94 -8.05 9.24 -0.36
CA ASP A 94 -7.51 9.61 -1.69
C ASP A 94 -8.55 9.42 -2.83
N PRO A 95 -8.36 9.97 -4.05
CA PRO A 95 -9.30 9.77 -5.15
C PRO A 95 -9.60 8.29 -5.44
N LEU A 96 -10.88 7.93 -5.66
CA LEU A 96 -11.27 6.54 -5.95
C LEU A 96 -10.53 5.94 -7.16
N PRO A 97 -10.33 6.65 -8.29
CA PRO A 97 -9.60 6.10 -9.42
C PRO A 97 -8.16 5.74 -9.06
N ALA A 98 -7.46 6.58 -8.30
CA ALA A 98 -6.11 6.33 -7.84
C ALA A 98 -6.05 5.12 -6.89
N MET A 99 -6.97 5.05 -5.93
CA MET A 99 -7.05 3.93 -5.01
C MET A 99 -7.31 2.61 -5.73
N ARG A 100 -8.18 2.59 -6.76
CA ARG A 100 -8.50 1.38 -7.54
C ARG A 100 -7.29 0.77 -8.23
N GLN A 101 -6.33 1.59 -8.66
CA GLN A 101 -5.08 1.10 -9.26
C GLN A 101 -4.29 0.24 -8.27
N LEU A 102 -4.33 0.57 -6.98
CA LEU A 102 -3.62 -0.16 -5.92
C LEU A 102 -4.38 -1.38 -5.37
N LEU A 103 -5.56 -1.70 -5.90
CA LEU A 103 -6.27 -2.94 -5.59
C LEU A 103 -5.75 -4.13 -6.42
N ASP A 104 -5.12 -3.84 -7.55
CA ASP A 104 -4.48 -4.80 -8.42
C ASP A 104 -2.95 -4.70 -8.28
N ARG A 105 -2.33 -5.77 -7.79
CA ARG A 105 -0.88 -5.81 -7.57
C ARG A 105 -0.10 -5.71 -8.88
N PHE A 106 -0.61 -6.25 -9.98
CA PHE A 106 0.06 -6.12 -11.28
C PHE A 106 0.08 -4.67 -11.77
N VAL A 107 -1.04 -3.95 -11.62
CA VAL A 107 -1.12 -2.51 -11.93
C VAL A 107 -0.19 -1.71 -11.03
N SER A 108 -0.17 -2.01 -9.72
CA SER A 108 0.75 -1.38 -8.77
C SER A 108 2.21 -1.58 -9.17
N TYR A 109 2.57 -2.76 -9.66
CA TYR A 109 3.94 -3.09 -10.07
C TYR A 109 4.33 -2.37 -11.36
N HIS A 110 3.37 -2.19 -12.27
CA HIS A 110 3.57 -1.38 -13.46
C HIS A 110 3.83 0.09 -13.12
N ILE A 111 3.11 0.65 -12.14
CA ILE A 111 3.37 2.01 -11.64
C ILE A 111 4.78 2.12 -11.05
N MET A 112 5.20 1.14 -10.25
CA MET A 112 6.57 1.09 -9.71
C MET A 112 7.65 0.98 -10.79
N ASN A 113 7.39 0.22 -11.86
CA ASN A 113 8.34 0.13 -12.97
C ASN A 113 8.46 1.47 -13.72
N ARG A 114 7.33 2.15 -13.96
CA ARG A 114 7.35 3.50 -14.55
C ARG A 114 8.11 4.49 -13.69
N LEU A 115 8.01 4.39 -12.36
CA LEU A 115 8.79 5.22 -11.44
C LEU A 115 10.30 5.04 -11.64
N HIS A 116 10.76 3.79 -11.82
CA HIS A 116 12.17 3.51 -12.12
C HIS A 116 12.62 4.21 -13.40
N ASP A 117 11.79 4.18 -14.45
CA ASP A 117 12.07 4.85 -15.73
C ASP A 117 12.09 6.38 -15.60
N VAL A 118 11.16 6.97 -14.85
CA VAL A 118 11.04 8.42 -14.64
C VAL A 118 12.18 8.97 -13.78
N MET A 119 12.50 8.30 -12.67
CA MET A 119 13.55 8.76 -11.77
C MET A 119 14.94 8.61 -12.40
N ALA A 120 15.14 7.57 -13.22
CA ALA A 120 16.44 7.19 -13.77
C ALA A 120 17.56 7.11 -12.71
N ASP A 121 17.20 6.88 -11.44
CA ASP A 121 18.13 6.80 -10.32
C ASP A 121 18.64 5.35 -10.20
N PRO A 122 19.93 5.09 -10.42
CA PRO A 122 20.47 3.72 -10.36
C PRO A 122 20.43 3.13 -8.95
N ARG A 123 20.14 3.93 -7.92
CA ARG A 123 19.99 3.49 -6.52
C ARG A 123 18.63 2.84 -6.26
N ILE A 124 17.64 3.02 -7.13
CA ILE A 124 16.29 2.46 -6.98
C ILE A 124 16.07 1.38 -8.04
N CYS A 125 15.47 0.27 -7.64
CA CYS A 125 15.05 -0.78 -8.56
C CYS A 125 13.70 -1.39 -8.18
N SER A 126 13.07 -2.05 -9.16
CA SER A 126 11.94 -2.94 -8.95
C SER A 126 12.38 -4.35 -9.37
N PRO A 127 12.11 -5.41 -8.59
CA PRO A 127 12.46 -6.76 -9.01
C PRO A 127 11.64 -7.16 -10.25
N PRO A 128 12.22 -7.92 -11.20
CA PRO A 128 11.46 -8.48 -12.31
C PRO A 128 10.23 -9.23 -11.82
N TYR A 129 9.10 -9.01 -12.49
CA TYR A 129 7.81 -9.60 -12.14
C TYR A 129 7.03 -10.01 -13.39
N LEU A 130 6.04 -10.87 -13.19
CA LEU A 130 5.21 -11.45 -14.24
C LEU A 130 3.79 -11.70 -13.70
N GLU A 131 2.77 -11.34 -14.49
CA GLU A 131 1.40 -11.76 -14.25
C GLU A 131 1.17 -13.19 -14.75
N ILE A 132 0.53 -14.01 -13.91
CA ILE A 132 0.10 -15.36 -14.26
C ILE A 132 -1.41 -15.46 -14.13
N SER A 133 -2.08 -15.75 -15.25
CA SER A 133 -3.52 -15.95 -15.36
C SER A 133 -3.93 -17.37 -15.76
N THR A 134 -2.95 -18.20 -16.15
CA THR A 134 -3.13 -19.58 -16.63
C THR A 134 -2.62 -20.59 -15.59
N ALA A 135 -3.20 -21.78 -15.56
CA ALA A 135 -2.71 -22.91 -14.76
C ALA A 135 -1.81 -23.87 -15.57
N ASP A 136 -1.62 -23.66 -16.88
CA ASP A 136 -0.74 -24.49 -17.70
C ASP A 136 0.73 -24.26 -17.31
N GLN A 137 1.36 -25.30 -16.78
CA GLN A 137 2.71 -25.27 -16.27
C GLN A 137 3.77 -25.00 -17.34
N ARG A 138 3.52 -25.40 -18.60
CA ARG A 138 4.44 -25.10 -19.71
C ARG A 138 4.39 -23.61 -20.04
N GLU A 139 3.20 -23.03 -20.14
CA GLU A 139 3.04 -21.60 -20.39
C GLU A 139 3.68 -20.76 -19.28
N ILE A 140 3.49 -21.15 -18.01
CA ILE A 140 4.13 -20.48 -16.87
C ILE A 140 5.65 -20.55 -16.98
N ARG A 141 6.23 -21.73 -17.24
CA ARG A 141 7.68 -21.90 -17.39
C ARG A 141 8.25 -21.05 -18.52
N ASP A 142 7.62 -21.10 -19.69
CA ASP A 142 8.06 -20.34 -20.86
C ASP A 142 8.00 -18.83 -20.58
N ALA A 143 6.95 -18.37 -19.89
CA ALA A 143 6.80 -16.96 -19.52
C ALA A 143 7.83 -16.53 -18.47
N VAL A 144 8.11 -17.37 -17.45
CA VAL A 144 9.16 -17.13 -16.45
C VAL A 144 10.53 -16.99 -17.10
N ALA A 145 10.87 -17.90 -18.03
CA ALA A 145 12.13 -17.86 -18.78
C ALA A 145 12.23 -16.62 -19.67
N LYS A 146 11.14 -16.29 -20.39
CA LYS A 146 11.08 -15.11 -21.27
C LYS A 146 11.23 -13.80 -20.49
N GLN A 147 10.61 -13.70 -19.32
CA GLN A 147 10.69 -12.53 -18.44
C GLN A 147 11.99 -12.50 -17.60
N GLN A 148 12.83 -13.53 -17.72
CA GLN A 148 14.11 -13.65 -17.02
C GLN A 148 13.99 -13.52 -15.50
N LEU A 149 12.94 -14.11 -14.92
CA LEU A 149 12.82 -14.13 -13.47
C LEU A 149 13.89 -15.07 -12.87
N SER A 150 14.38 -14.71 -11.68
CA SER A 150 15.43 -15.46 -10.99
C SER A 150 14.88 -16.11 -9.73
N TYR A 151 15.21 -17.39 -9.52
CA TYR A 151 14.80 -18.13 -8.33
C TYR A 151 15.61 -17.68 -7.09
N PRO A 152 14.98 -17.68 -5.90
CA PRO A 152 13.59 -18.07 -5.65
C PRO A 152 12.58 -17.02 -6.14
N LEU A 153 11.37 -17.45 -6.49
CA LEU A 153 10.26 -16.59 -6.90
C LEU A 153 9.27 -16.44 -5.76
N ILE A 154 8.85 -15.21 -5.45
CA ILE A 154 7.72 -14.97 -4.57
C ILE A 154 6.43 -14.88 -5.39
N SER A 155 5.46 -15.74 -5.09
CA SER A 155 4.10 -15.69 -5.62
C SER A 155 3.20 -14.93 -4.67
N LYS A 156 2.49 -13.94 -5.20
CA LYS A 156 1.55 -13.07 -4.49
C LYS A 156 0.20 -13.10 -5.22
N THR A 157 -0.92 -13.06 -4.50
CA THR A 157 -2.24 -12.93 -5.14
C THR A 157 -2.31 -11.70 -6.04
N ARG A 158 -3.10 -11.72 -7.12
CA ARG A 158 -3.28 -10.51 -7.93
C ARG A 158 -4.04 -9.42 -7.17
N VAL A 159 -5.11 -9.80 -6.48
CA VAL A 159 -5.84 -8.90 -5.59
C VAL A 159 -4.91 -8.52 -4.42
N ALA A 160 -4.66 -7.21 -4.25
CA ALA A 160 -3.71 -6.69 -3.27
C ALA A 160 -4.33 -6.48 -1.88
N HIS A 161 -5.66 -6.39 -1.78
CA HIS A 161 -6.39 -6.12 -0.54
C HIS A 161 -7.45 -7.20 -0.22
N GLY A 162 -7.77 -7.37 1.05
CA GLY A 162 -8.77 -8.32 1.54
C GLY A 162 -8.21 -9.46 2.41
N SER A 163 -9.08 -10.33 2.90
CA SER A 163 -8.72 -11.38 3.85
C SER A 163 -7.76 -12.44 3.28
N ARG A 164 -7.81 -12.68 1.96
CA ARG A 164 -6.98 -13.67 1.26
C ARG A 164 -5.82 -13.08 0.46
N SER A 165 -5.63 -11.76 0.44
CA SER A 165 -4.58 -11.11 -0.37
C SER A 165 -3.14 -11.26 0.17
N HIS A 166 -3.03 -11.96 1.30
CA HIS A 166 -1.82 -12.06 2.11
C HIS A 166 -1.19 -13.46 2.09
N GLU A 167 -1.84 -14.44 1.46
CA GLU A 167 -1.25 -15.76 1.20
C GLU A 167 -0.20 -15.64 0.10
N MET A 168 1.02 -16.05 0.42
CA MET A 168 2.17 -15.99 -0.47
C MET A 168 2.90 -17.33 -0.49
N ALA A 169 3.65 -17.56 -1.56
CA ALA A 169 4.51 -18.72 -1.70
C ALA A 169 5.91 -18.30 -2.14
N LEU A 170 6.95 -18.93 -1.60
CA LEU A 170 8.33 -18.79 -2.05
C LEU A 170 8.75 -20.08 -2.75
N ILE A 171 8.91 -19.99 -4.07
CA ILE A 171 9.14 -21.10 -5.00
C ILE A 171 10.63 -21.13 -5.36
N PHE A 172 11.29 -22.27 -5.18
CA PHE A 172 12.75 -22.38 -5.29
C PHE A 172 13.25 -22.96 -6.62
N GLY A 173 12.37 -23.44 -7.49
CA GLY A 173 12.73 -24.02 -8.77
C GLY A 173 11.49 -24.32 -9.61
N GLU A 174 11.71 -24.84 -10.82
CA GLU A 174 10.63 -25.09 -11.80
C GLU A 174 9.57 -26.07 -11.29
N ASP A 175 9.96 -27.09 -10.52
CA ASP A 175 9.03 -28.08 -9.97
C ASP A 175 7.99 -27.45 -9.03
N GLY A 176 8.36 -26.36 -8.35
CA GLY A 176 7.47 -25.63 -7.45
C GLY A 176 6.56 -24.63 -8.15
N LEU A 177 6.67 -24.41 -9.47
CA LEU A 177 5.78 -23.47 -10.20
C LEU A 177 4.32 -23.90 -10.16
N CYS A 178 4.05 -25.19 -9.95
CA CYS A 178 2.69 -25.70 -9.76
C CYS A 178 1.99 -25.15 -8.50
N ASP A 179 2.76 -24.63 -7.55
CA ASP A 179 2.25 -24.01 -6.32
C ASP A 179 1.86 -22.53 -6.52
N ALA A 180 2.21 -21.92 -7.66
CA ALA A 180 1.67 -20.63 -8.04
C ALA A 180 0.16 -20.78 -8.27
N ARG A 181 -0.66 -19.94 -7.62
CA ARG A 181 -2.13 -20.02 -7.67
C ARG A 181 -2.69 -18.86 -8.51
N PRO A 182 -2.97 -19.05 -9.81
CA PRO A 182 -3.51 -18.00 -10.66
C PRO A 182 -4.94 -17.59 -10.21
N PRO A 183 -5.33 -16.31 -10.34
CA PRO A 183 -4.51 -15.21 -10.82
C PRO A 183 -3.51 -14.72 -9.75
N CYS A 184 -2.23 -14.67 -10.12
CA CYS A 184 -1.16 -14.24 -9.23
C CYS A 184 -0.09 -13.44 -9.96
N VAL A 185 0.79 -12.82 -9.17
CA VAL A 185 2.01 -12.19 -9.64
C VAL A 185 3.19 -13.01 -9.11
N LEU A 186 4.08 -13.42 -10.03
CA LEU A 186 5.40 -13.94 -9.68
C LEU A 186 6.39 -12.78 -9.71
N GLN A 187 7.27 -12.71 -8.71
CA GLN A 187 8.32 -11.70 -8.63
C GLN A 187 9.62 -12.38 -8.19
N SER A 188 10.76 -11.95 -8.75
CA SER A 188 12.07 -12.44 -8.29
C SER A 188 12.28 -12.05 -6.83
N PHE A 189 12.65 -13.01 -5.99
CA PHE A 189 13.00 -12.73 -4.60
C PHE A 189 14.37 -12.05 -4.54
N VAL A 190 14.52 -11.12 -3.59
CA VAL A 190 15.76 -10.37 -3.39
C VAL A 190 16.21 -10.58 -1.96
N ASN A 191 17.43 -11.08 -1.76
CA ASN A 191 18.04 -11.15 -0.44
C ASN A 191 18.30 -9.73 0.10
N HIS A 192 17.81 -9.45 1.30
CA HIS A 192 17.77 -8.10 1.86
C HIS A 192 18.03 -8.05 3.37
N GLY A 193 18.63 -9.11 3.91
CA GLY A 193 19.06 -9.12 5.30
C GLY A 193 17.88 -9.11 6.27
N ALA A 194 16.73 -9.69 5.90
CA ALA A 194 15.53 -9.81 6.74
C ALA A 194 14.97 -8.49 7.32
N VAL A 195 15.31 -7.34 6.75
CA VAL A 195 14.80 -6.03 7.18
C VAL A 195 13.92 -5.42 6.09
N LEU A 196 12.66 -5.14 6.45
CA LEU A 196 11.73 -4.38 5.63
C LEU A 196 11.65 -2.94 6.15
N HIS A 197 11.86 -1.97 5.27
CA HIS A 197 11.68 -0.56 5.54
C HIS A 197 10.28 -0.15 5.05
N LYS A 198 9.33 0.02 5.97
CA LYS A 198 8.00 0.55 5.65
C LYS A 198 8.06 2.06 5.61
N VAL A 199 7.99 2.63 4.42
CA VAL A 199 7.90 4.07 4.20
C VAL A 199 6.44 4.46 4.19
N PHE A 200 6.00 5.14 5.24
CA PHE A 200 4.64 5.60 5.41
C PHE A 200 4.49 7.04 4.95
N VAL A 201 3.66 7.28 3.95
CA VAL A 201 3.44 8.59 3.33
C VAL A 201 2.14 9.20 3.86
N VAL A 202 2.21 10.43 4.34
CA VAL A 202 1.07 11.22 4.83
C VAL A 202 1.17 12.63 4.27
N GLY A 203 0.46 12.89 3.19
CA GLY A 203 0.56 14.15 2.48
C GLY A 203 1.98 14.40 1.98
N GLN A 204 2.60 15.49 2.43
CA GLN A 204 3.96 15.88 2.05
C GLN A 204 5.04 15.24 2.94
N SER A 205 4.65 14.52 4.00
CA SER A 205 5.59 13.90 4.94
C SER A 205 5.70 12.40 4.69
N HIS A 206 6.87 11.84 4.97
CA HIS A 206 7.07 10.39 5.05
C HIS A 206 7.78 9.99 6.35
N PHE A 207 7.56 8.75 6.77
CA PHE A 207 8.17 8.16 7.96
C PHE A 207 8.59 6.73 7.66
N THR A 208 9.84 6.39 7.95
CA THR A 208 10.38 5.04 7.72
C THR A 208 10.40 4.24 9.02
N VAL A 209 9.79 3.07 9.00
CA VAL A 209 9.75 2.14 10.14
C VAL A 209 10.29 0.79 9.69
N GLU A 210 11.31 0.28 10.39
CA GLU A 210 11.83 -1.06 10.16
C GLU A 210 10.87 -2.13 10.68
N ARG A 211 10.77 -3.24 9.97
CA ARG A 211 10.00 -4.43 10.32
C ARG A 211 10.81 -5.69 10.03
N PRO A 212 10.54 -6.79 10.76
CA PRO A 212 10.99 -8.10 10.35
C PRO A 212 10.54 -8.41 8.90
N SER A 213 11.37 -9.15 8.18
CA SER A 213 11.11 -9.58 6.81
C SER A 213 11.64 -10.98 6.57
N LEU A 214 11.38 -11.53 5.38
CA LEU A 214 11.93 -12.82 5.00
C LEU A 214 13.46 -12.81 5.04
N LYS A 215 14.04 -13.83 5.66
CA LYS A 215 15.48 -14.05 5.70
C LYS A 215 16.06 -14.31 4.31
N ASN A 216 17.38 -14.36 4.25
CA ASN A 216 18.06 -14.68 3.01
C ASN A 216 17.87 -16.16 2.63
N PHE A 217 17.83 -16.42 1.34
CA PHE A 217 17.78 -17.76 0.76
C PHE A 217 18.89 -17.94 -0.30
N PRO A 218 19.34 -19.18 -0.54
CA PRO A 218 20.24 -19.45 -1.66
C PRO A 218 19.63 -18.96 -2.98
N MET A 219 20.43 -18.24 -3.77
CA MET A 219 20.01 -17.75 -5.08
C MET A 219 20.16 -18.85 -6.15
N GLY A 220 19.28 -18.81 -7.14
CA GLY A 220 19.19 -19.81 -8.20
C GLY A 220 18.28 -20.99 -7.86
N PRO A 221 18.01 -21.86 -8.85
CA PRO A 221 17.18 -23.04 -8.62
C PRO A 221 17.80 -23.97 -7.57
N CYS A 222 17.02 -24.43 -6.61
CA CYS A 222 17.47 -25.46 -5.66
C CYS A 222 16.37 -26.48 -5.37
N ASP A 223 16.79 -27.70 -4.99
CA ASP A 223 15.91 -28.80 -4.62
C ASP A 223 15.35 -28.58 -3.20
N ARG A 224 14.51 -27.55 -3.07
CA ARG A 224 13.81 -27.18 -1.85
C ARG A 224 12.34 -27.03 -2.15
N LYS A 225 11.50 -27.56 -1.27
CA LYS A 225 10.05 -27.41 -1.37
C LYS A 225 9.63 -25.95 -1.21
N THR A 226 8.57 -25.58 -1.92
CA THR A 226 7.90 -24.28 -1.78
C THR A 226 7.55 -23.99 -0.32
N ILE A 227 7.79 -22.76 0.11
CA ILE A 227 7.37 -22.27 1.43
C ILE A 227 6.09 -21.47 1.26
N PHE A 228 5.01 -21.88 1.92
CA PHE A 228 3.78 -21.11 2.01
C PHE A 228 3.75 -20.32 3.30
N PHE A 229 3.34 -19.05 3.23
CA PHE A 229 3.27 -18.20 4.41
C PHE A 229 2.21 -17.11 4.25
N ASN A 230 1.78 -16.54 5.38
CA ASN A 230 0.98 -15.33 5.38
C ASN A 230 1.87 -14.12 5.65
N SER A 231 1.81 -13.10 4.80
CA SER A 231 2.64 -11.87 4.96
C SER A 231 2.45 -11.17 6.31
N HIS A 232 1.27 -11.30 6.95
CA HIS A 232 1.02 -10.76 8.30
C HIS A 232 1.80 -11.44 9.41
N GLU A 233 2.28 -12.67 9.19
CA GLU A 233 3.07 -13.43 10.17
C GLU A 233 4.56 -13.11 10.04
N VAL A 234 4.98 -12.54 8.90
CA VAL A 234 6.37 -12.23 8.58
C VAL A 234 6.75 -10.78 8.91
N SER A 235 5.88 -9.79 8.63
CA SER A 235 6.27 -8.37 8.64
C SER A 235 5.49 -7.45 9.60
N LYS A 236 5.03 -8.00 10.73
CA LYS A 236 4.48 -7.23 11.86
C LYS A 236 5.56 -6.93 12.92
N PRO A 237 5.36 -5.95 13.82
CA PRO A 237 6.39 -5.58 14.80
C PRO A 237 6.84 -6.76 15.68
N GLU A 238 5.89 -7.60 16.08
CA GLU A 238 6.12 -8.77 16.94
C GLU A 238 6.42 -10.06 16.15
N SER A 239 6.57 -9.98 14.82
CA SER A 239 6.80 -11.16 13.98
C SER A 239 8.17 -11.77 14.28
N SER A 240 8.16 -12.95 14.90
CA SER A 240 9.35 -13.78 15.12
C SER A 240 9.05 -15.20 14.65
N SER A 241 9.71 -15.62 13.57
CA SER A 241 9.59 -16.97 13.04
C SER A 241 10.91 -17.45 12.44
N HIS A 242 11.00 -18.74 12.13
CA HIS A 242 12.15 -19.29 11.39
C HIS A 242 12.33 -18.67 10.00
N LEU A 243 11.31 -17.98 9.46
CA LEU A 243 11.37 -17.28 8.19
C LEU A 243 11.96 -15.87 8.32
N THR A 244 12.02 -15.30 9.53
CA THR A 244 12.55 -13.95 9.78
C THR A 244 13.88 -13.94 10.52
N ALA A 245 14.30 -15.08 11.07
CA ALA A 245 15.58 -15.23 11.74
C ALA A 245 16.73 -15.30 10.73
N LEU A 246 17.61 -14.30 10.74
CA LEU A 246 18.86 -14.30 9.98
C LEU A 246 19.81 -15.39 10.48
N ASP A 247 20.58 -15.94 9.55
CA ASP A 247 21.67 -16.86 9.90
C ASP A 247 22.82 -16.06 10.54
N GLU A 248 23.47 -16.62 11.55
CA GLU A 248 24.54 -15.95 12.31
C GLU A 248 25.68 -15.47 11.40
N GLY A 249 26.17 -14.25 11.64
CA GLY A 249 27.27 -13.65 10.86
C GLY A 249 26.86 -13.01 9.54
N THR A 250 25.57 -12.97 9.20
CA THR A 250 25.09 -12.25 8.01
C THR A 250 25.29 -10.74 8.17
N ALA A 251 26.05 -10.13 7.26
CA ALA A 251 26.18 -8.67 7.19
C ALA A 251 24.85 -8.04 6.77
N LEU A 252 24.40 -7.03 7.53
CA LEU A 252 23.19 -6.29 7.19
C LEU A 252 23.51 -5.23 6.13
N PRO A 253 22.63 -5.03 5.14
CA PRO A 253 22.76 -3.92 4.22
C PRO A 253 22.63 -2.59 4.97
N ARG A 254 23.23 -1.54 4.42
CA ARG A 254 23.07 -0.20 4.98
C ARG A 254 21.59 0.23 4.88
N PRO A 255 21.09 1.01 5.84
CA PRO A 255 19.74 1.55 5.73
C PRO A 255 19.65 2.45 4.49
N PRO A 256 18.48 2.52 3.85
CA PRO A 256 18.26 3.34 2.67
C PRO A 256 18.50 4.82 2.99
N SER A 257 19.08 5.56 2.04
CA SER A 257 19.26 7.01 2.17
C SER A 257 17.89 7.71 2.21
N ASP A 258 17.69 8.56 3.21
CA ASP A 258 16.46 9.35 3.34
C ASP A 258 16.25 10.30 2.15
N GLU A 259 17.33 10.80 1.54
CA GLU A 259 17.27 11.58 0.31
C GLU A 259 16.62 10.79 -0.84
N VAL A 260 17.03 9.53 -1.01
CA VAL A 260 16.52 8.64 -2.06
C VAL A 260 15.06 8.27 -1.78
N ILE A 261 14.74 7.99 -0.52
CA ILE A 261 13.35 7.74 -0.09
C ILE A 261 12.48 8.98 -0.37
N SER A 262 12.95 10.17 -0.01
CA SER A 262 12.19 11.41 -0.20
C SER A 262 11.94 11.70 -1.67
N ALA A 263 12.93 11.47 -2.54
CA ALA A 263 12.78 11.60 -3.99
C ALA A 263 11.76 10.57 -4.52
N MET A 264 11.89 9.30 -4.12
CA MET A 264 10.97 8.23 -4.49
C MET A 264 9.52 8.52 -4.07
N VAL A 265 9.32 8.99 -2.84
CA VAL A 265 7.99 9.36 -2.33
C VAL A 265 7.41 10.53 -3.12
N THR A 266 8.22 11.51 -3.49
CA THR A 266 7.77 12.67 -4.28
C THR A 266 7.23 12.23 -5.64
N GLU A 267 7.97 11.38 -6.34
CA GLU A 267 7.58 10.86 -7.65
C GLU A 267 6.39 9.90 -7.55
N LEU A 268 6.36 9.01 -6.55
CA LEU A 268 5.22 8.10 -6.34
C LEU A 268 3.92 8.87 -6.09
N ARG A 269 3.99 9.97 -5.32
CA ARG A 269 2.83 10.83 -5.09
C ARG A 269 2.34 11.50 -6.38
N ALA A 270 3.26 11.95 -7.23
CA ALA A 270 2.91 12.55 -8.51
C ALA A 270 2.26 11.53 -9.45
N GLU A 271 2.81 10.32 -9.54
CA GLU A 271 2.29 9.23 -10.39
C GLU A 271 0.96 8.66 -9.88
N LEU A 272 0.81 8.46 -8.57
CA LEU A 272 -0.40 7.89 -7.98
C LEU A 272 -1.52 8.92 -7.82
N GLY A 273 -1.19 10.20 -7.62
CA GLY A 273 -2.17 11.21 -7.18
C GLY A 273 -2.75 10.89 -5.78
N MET A 274 -1.98 10.20 -4.95
CA MET A 274 -2.37 9.78 -3.59
C MET A 274 -1.54 10.46 -2.52
N SER A 275 -2.08 10.53 -1.31
CA SER A 275 -1.50 11.18 -0.16
C SER A 275 -1.38 10.28 1.07
N LEU A 276 -2.17 9.20 1.15
CA LEU A 276 -2.22 8.28 2.28
C LEU A 276 -1.90 6.86 1.79
N PHE A 277 -0.62 6.54 1.69
CA PHE A 277 -0.17 5.20 1.29
C PHE A 277 1.12 4.78 2.00
N GLY A 278 1.44 3.50 1.93
CA GLY A 278 2.70 2.95 2.41
C GLY A 278 3.46 2.31 1.25
N VAL A 279 4.78 2.34 1.33
CA VAL A 279 5.69 1.72 0.38
C VAL A 279 6.56 0.74 1.15
N ASP A 280 6.55 -0.52 0.73
CA ASP A 280 7.37 -1.56 1.32
C ASP A 280 8.68 -1.65 0.54
N VAL A 281 9.78 -1.32 1.23
CA VAL A 281 11.11 -1.16 0.65
C VAL A 281 12.10 -2.11 1.31
N ILE A 282 12.90 -2.80 0.52
CA ILE A 282 14.02 -3.62 0.98
C ILE A 282 15.33 -3.10 0.37
N VAL A 283 16.46 -3.39 0.99
CA VAL A 283 17.78 -3.04 0.43
C VAL A 283 18.44 -4.32 -0.05
N ASN A 284 18.75 -4.40 -1.34
CA ASN A 284 19.38 -5.58 -1.92
C ASN A 284 20.80 -5.76 -1.36
N ASN A 285 21.09 -6.94 -0.80
CA ASN A 285 22.38 -7.21 -0.16
C ASN A 285 23.59 -7.18 -1.11
N GLU A 286 23.39 -7.49 -2.39
CA GLU A 286 24.46 -7.58 -3.38
C GLU A 286 24.75 -6.24 -4.04
N THR A 287 23.70 -5.46 -4.30
CA THR A 287 23.79 -4.20 -5.07
C THR A 287 23.66 -2.94 -4.21
N GLU A 288 23.28 -3.09 -2.94
CA GLU A 288 22.92 -2.00 -2.01
C GLU A 288 21.79 -1.09 -2.54
N ARG A 289 21.04 -1.53 -3.55
CA ARG A 289 19.95 -0.76 -4.15
C ARG A 289 18.66 -0.85 -3.35
N LEU A 290 17.97 0.28 -3.27
CA LEU A 290 16.63 0.41 -2.73
C LEU A 290 15.65 -0.29 -3.67
N THR A 291 14.96 -1.30 -3.16
CA THR A 291 14.08 -2.15 -3.95
C THR A 291 12.66 -2.04 -3.45
N VAL A 292 11.75 -1.56 -4.28
CA VAL A 292 10.33 -1.43 -3.92
C VAL A 292 9.61 -2.73 -4.23
N ILE A 293 8.86 -3.28 -3.26
CA ILE A 293 8.23 -4.62 -3.38
C ILE A 293 6.71 -4.62 -3.18
N ASP A 294 6.14 -3.56 -2.62
CA ASP A 294 4.68 -3.42 -2.47
C ASP A 294 4.28 -1.95 -2.21
N ILE A 295 3.05 -1.59 -2.59
CA ILE A 295 2.42 -0.30 -2.25
C ILE A 295 1.07 -0.59 -1.60
N ASN A 296 0.80 0.05 -0.46
CA ASN A 296 -0.36 -0.21 0.38
C ASN A 296 -1.25 1.03 0.51
N ILE A 297 -2.56 0.87 0.28
CA ILE A 297 -3.55 1.93 0.47
C ILE A 297 -3.75 2.18 1.96
N PHE A 298 -3.57 3.42 2.39
CA PHE A 298 -3.87 3.90 3.73
C PHE A 298 -3.56 2.85 4.84
N PRO A 299 -2.27 2.51 5.03
CA PRO A 299 -1.84 1.47 5.95
C PRO A 299 -2.15 1.83 7.42
N SER A 300 -1.75 0.98 8.37
CA SER A 300 -2.01 1.23 9.81
C SER A 300 -1.20 2.37 10.41
N TYR A 301 -0.07 2.76 9.78
CA TYR A 301 0.89 3.72 10.33
C TYR A 301 1.44 3.35 11.72
N GLU A 302 1.41 2.05 12.04
CA GLU A 302 1.93 1.53 13.30
C GLU A 302 3.45 1.73 13.37
N GLY A 303 3.92 2.33 14.46
CA GLY A 303 5.31 2.78 14.62
C GLY A 303 5.55 4.24 14.25
N VAL A 304 4.51 4.98 13.81
CA VAL A 304 4.60 6.42 13.49
C VAL A 304 3.83 7.24 14.54
N PRO A 305 4.47 7.68 15.64
CA PRO A 305 3.79 8.48 16.67
C PRO A 305 3.31 9.84 16.13
N GLN A 306 3.93 10.35 15.07
CA GLN A 306 3.57 11.61 14.41
C GLN A 306 2.40 11.49 13.42
N PHE A 307 1.79 10.31 13.28
CA PHE A 307 0.76 10.08 12.26
C PHE A 307 -0.39 11.08 12.34
N PHE A 308 -0.98 11.30 13.52
CA PHE A 308 -2.08 12.25 13.68
C PHE A 308 -1.67 13.70 13.43
N SER A 309 -0.49 14.13 13.89
CA SER A 309 0.01 15.47 13.58
C SER A 309 0.24 15.68 12.08
N ALA A 310 0.79 14.68 11.38
CA ALA A 310 1.03 14.73 9.95
C ALA A 310 -0.29 14.73 9.15
N LEU A 311 -1.26 13.89 9.56
CA LEU A 311 -2.57 13.84 8.94
C LEU A 311 -3.34 15.16 9.09
N LEU A 312 -3.29 15.76 10.29
CA LEU A 312 -3.88 17.08 10.54
C LEU A 312 -3.22 18.15 9.67
N ALA A 313 -1.88 18.21 9.63
CA ALA A 313 -1.16 19.17 8.79
C ALA A 313 -1.51 19.00 7.30
N HIS A 314 -1.67 17.77 6.84
CA HIS A 314 -2.10 17.49 5.48
C HIS A 314 -3.53 17.97 5.21
N ILE A 315 -4.48 17.68 6.11
CA ILE A 315 -5.86 18.16 6.04
C ILE A 315 -5.91 19.69 6.01
N GLU A 316 -5.13 20.36 6.86
CA GLU A 316 -5.03 21.83 6.88
C GLU A 316 -4.51 22.39 5.54
N ALA A 317 -3.48 21.76 4.96
CA ALA A 317 -2.94 22.15 3.66
C ALA A 317 -3.99 22.00 2.54
N VAL A 318 -4.76 20.90 2.54
CA VAL A 318 -5.84 20.67 1.58
C VAL A 318 -6.94 21.71 1.75
N LEU A 319 -7.40 21.96 2.98
CA LEU A 319 -8.40 23.01 3.27
C LEU A 319 -7.91 24.42 2.90
N GLY A 320 -6.62 24.70 3.07
CA GLY A 320 -6.02 25.99 2.69
C GLY A 320 -5.97 26.18 1.18
N SER A 321 -5.64 25.12 0.43
CA SER A 321 -5.55 25.16 -1.03
C SER A 321 -6.91 25.39 -1.70
N THR A 322 -8.00 24.85 -1.14
CA THR A 322 -9.36 25.06 -1.64
C THR A 322 -9.89 26.46 -1.32
N GLY A 323 -9.35 27.14 -0.29
CA GLY A 323 -9.69 28.51 0.07
C GLY A 323 -9.10 29.59 -0.83
N SER A 324 -7.96 29.32 -1.47
CA SER A 324 -7.25 30.26 -2.35
C SER A 324 -7.71 30.26 -3.81
N GLY A 325 -8.64 29.37 -4.18
CA GLY A 325 -9.16 29.23 -5.55
C GLY A 325 -10.51 29.94 -5.82
N LEU A 326 -10.97 30.81 -4.92
CA LEU A 326 -12.18 31.62 -5.03
C LEU A 326 -11.86 33.12 -5.12
#